data_AF-A0A3D4Z0Z5-F1
#
_entry.id   AF-A0A3D4Z0Z5-F1
#
_cell.length_a   1.000
_cell.length_b   1.000
_cell.length_c   1.000
_cell.angle_alpha   90.00
_cell.angle_beta   90.00
_cell.angle_gamma   90.00
#
_symmetry.space_group_name_H-M   'P 1'
#
loop_
_entity.id
_entity.type
_entity.pdbx_description
1 polymer ?
#
loop_
_entity_poly.entity_id
_entity_poly.type
_entity_poly.pdbx_seq_one_letter_code
_entity_poly.pdbx_strand_id
1 'polypeptide(L)'
;YAGIMLTLTGMGFIMPWPVRYNVLNCFIVYIAYLLLAYTPDFSLKDLINNSYFLLSIIFMSLVSTYFGNKSRRKELVLQKELKDKNERLVSLDQAKTRFFANMTHEFRTPLVSLDTVLQTIQEKMVSNAELAPLLKSSHLALHSMIENINDLLSKTKTEQDLLQMRWARVDIVDLVRQTVDSFHP
;
A
#
# COMPACT_ATOMS: atom_id res chain seq x y z
N TYR A 1 41.99 -11.38 -28.39
CA TYR A 1 41.28 -10.10 -28.56
C TYR A 1 39.76 -10.25 -28.30
N ALA A 2 39.02 -11.08 -29.05
CA ALA A 2 37.56 -11.24 -28.87
C ALA A 2 37.09 -11.71 -27.48
N GLY A 3 37.83 -12.62 -26.82
CA GLY A 3 37.47 -13.13 -25.48
C GLY A 3 37.47 -12.06 -24.38
N ILE A 4 38.48 -11.17 -24.38
CA ILE A 4 38.59 -10.07 -23.39
C ILE A 4 37.46 -9.05 -23.58
N MET A 5 37.04 -8.83 -24.84
CA MET A 5 35.94 -7.92 -25.18
C MET A 5 34.58 -8.48 -24.75
N LEU A 6 34.36 -9.79 -24.91
CA LEU A 6 33.15 -10.46 -24.45
C LEU A 6 33.05 -10.43 -22.92
N THR A 7 34.16 -10.62 -22.20
CA THR A 7 34.18 -10.56 -20.73
C THR A 7 33.92 -9.15 -20.21
N LEU A 8 34.49 -8.11 -20.83
CA LEU A 8 34.26 -6.71 -20.43
C LEU A 8 32.82 -6.25 -20.68
N THR A 9 32.27 -6.63 -21.83
CA THR A 9 30.88 -6.28 -22.19
C THR A 9 29.88 -7.03 -21.32
N GLY A 10 30.13 -8.33 -21.06
CA GLY A 10 29.31 -9.14 -20.17
C GLY A 10 29.36 -8.65 -18.71
N MET A 11 30.55 -8.30 -18.19
CA MET A 11 30.69 -7.83 -16.81
C MET A 11 30.04 -6.46 -16.56
N GLY A 12 30.10 -5.55 -17.55
CA GLY A 12 29.50 -4.21 -17.42
C GLY A 12 27.97 -4.19 -17.50
N PHE A 13 27.35 -5.18 -18.16
CA PHE A 13 25.89 -5.23 -18.35
C PHE A 13 25.17 -6.21 -17.41
N ILE A 14 25.80 -7.33 -17.05
CA ILE A 14 25.10 -8.45 -16.39
C ILE A 14 25.26 -8.42 -14.87
N MET A 15 26.30 -7.76 -14.33
CA MET A 15 26.62 -7.85 -12.91
C MET A 15 26.61 -6.45 -12.23
N PRO A 16 25.77 -6.22 -11.19
CA PRO A 16 25.58 -4.89 -10.60
C PRO A 16 26.69 -4.53 -9.61
N TRP A 17 27.92 -4.41 -10.10
CA TRP A 17 29.07 -4.13 -9.25
C TRP A 17 29.09 -2.64 -8.83
N PRO A 18 29.52 -2.35 -7.60
CA PRO A 18 29.82 -0.97 -7.20
C PRO A 18 30.86 -0.35 -8.13
N VAL A 19 30.68 0.94 -8.48
CA VAL A 19 31.53 1.70 -9.42
C VAL A 19 33.03 1.52 -9.12
N ARG A 20 33.41 1.52 -7.84
CA ARG A 20 34.81 1.34 -7.40
C ARG A 20 35.45 0.04 -7.91
N TYR A 21 34.72 -1.07 -7.93
CA TYR A 21 35.26 -2.34 -8.37
C TYR A 21 35.31 -2.42 -9.90
N ASN A 22 34.37 -1.79 -10.59
CA ASN A 22 34.43 -1.69 -12.05
C ASN A 22 35.63 -0.84 -12.52
N VAL A 23 35.91 0.28 -11.84
CA VAL A 23 37.10 1.10 -12.10
C VAL A 23 38.39 0.29 -11.89
N LEU A 24 38.49 -0.43 -10.78
CA LEU A 24 39.65 -1.28 -10.49
C LEU A 24 39.83 -2.37 -11.56
N ASN A 25 38.74 -3.03 -11.97
CA ASN A 25 38.78 -4.06 -12.99
C ASN A 25 39.23 -3.51 -14.35
N CYS A 26 38.67 -2.36 -14.78
CA CYS A 26 39.09 -1.68 -16.00
C CYS A 26 40.60 -1.35 -15.98
N PHE A 27 41.12 -0.92 -14.81
CA PHE A 27 42.54 -0.62 -14.65
C PHE A 27 43.41 -1.88 -14.76
N ILE A 28 43.02 -2.98 -14.11
CA ILE A 28 43.72 -4.27 -14.19
C ILE A 28 43.76 -4.78 -15.63
N VAL A 29 42.63 -4.73 -16.34
CA VAL A 29 42.53 -5.19 -17.73
C VAL A 29 43.41 -4.36 -18.66
N TYR A 30 43.46 -3.03 -18.46
CA TYR A 30 44.31 -2.15 -19.25
C TYR A 30 45.81 -2.39 -18.99
N ILE A 31 46.22 -2.59 -17.73
CA ILE A 31 47.61 -2.94 -17.39
C ILE A 31 47.99 -4.30 -17.97
N ALA A 32 47.12 -5.30 -17.86
CA ALA A 32 47.38 -6.63 -18.42
C ALA A 32 47.57 -6.56 -19.94
N TYR A 33 46.81 -5.71 -20.63
CA TYR A 33 46.99 -5.45 -22.05
C TYR A 33 48.35 -4.81 -22.36
N LEU A 34 48.77 -3.78 -21.60
CA LEU A 34 50.07 -3.13 -21.79
C LEU A 34 51.25 -4.08 -21.55
N LEU A 35 51.15 -4.98 -20.57
CA LEU A 35 52.19 -5.99 -20.31
C LEU A 35 52.33 -6.99 -21.46
N LEU A 36 51.22 -7.41 -22.06
CA LEU A 36 51.23 -8.31 -23.24
C LEU A 36 51.78 -7.61 -24.49
N ALA A 37 51.52 -6.31 -24.62
CA ALA A 37 52.01 -5.51 -25.74
C ALA A 37 53.52 -5.20 -25.69
N TYR A 38 54.20 -5.46 -24.56
CA TYR A 38 55.65 -5.32 -24.43
C TYR A 38 56.45 -6.48 -25.08
N THR A 39 55.76 -7.48 -25.66
CA THR A 39 56.41 -8.59 -26.38
C THR A 39 56.96 -8.13 -27.75
N PRO A 40 58.12 -8.65 -28.20
CA PRO A 40 58.90 -8.10 -29.31
C PRO A 40 58.22 -8.16 -30.70
N ASP A 41 57.12 -8.89 -30.87
CA ASP A 41 56.41 -9.06 -32.15
C ASP A 41 55.29 -8.02 -32.38
N PHE A 42 55.17 -6.98 -31.54
CA PHE A 42 54.00 -6.09 -31.57
C PHE A 42 54.16 -4.88 -32.51
N SER A 43 53.26 -4.77 -33.50
CA SER A 43 53.20 -3.62 -34.41
C SER A 43 52.58 -2.39 -33.73
N LEU A 44 53.18 -1.20 -33.95
CA LEU A 44 52.67 0.08 -33.41
C LEU A 44 51.23 0.38 -33.89
N LYS A 45 50.87 -0.04 -35.10
CA LYS A 45 49.52 0.13 -35.65
C LYS A 45 48.49 -0.69 -34.87
N ASP A 46 48.84 -1.92 -34.49
CA ASP A 46 47.96 -2.80 -33.71
C ASP A 46 47.81 -2.27 -32.28
N LEU A 47 48.87 -1.68 -31.71
CA LEU A 47 48.82 -1.04 -30.38
C LEU A 47 47.84 0.11 -30.33
N ILE A 48 47.91 1.01 -31.31
CA ILE A 48 47.05 2.21 -31.37
C ILE A 48 45.59 1.79 -31.56
N ASN A 49 45.32 0.89 -32.52
CA ASN A 49 43.96 0.45 -32.83
C ASN A 49 43.30 -0.25 -31.63
N ASN A 50 44.02 -1.18 -31.00
CA ASN A 50 43.51 -1.94 -29.85
C ASN A 50 43.34 -1.07 -28.60
N SER A 51 44.24 -0.10 -28.37
CA SER A 51 44.14 0.84 -27.25
C SER A 51 42.92 1.75 -27.38
N TYR A 52 42.67 2.28 -28.57
CA TYR A 52 41.49 3.12 -28.83
C TYR A 52 40.18 2.36 -28.56
N PHE A 53 40.10 1.11 -29.00
CA PHE A 53 38.93 0.28 -28.80
C PHE A 53 38.70 -0.09 -27.32
N LEU A 54 39.76 -0.48 -26.60
CA LEU A 54 39.68 -0.78 -25.16
C LEU A 54 39.22 0.44 -24.35
N LEU A 55 39.78 1.62 -24.63
CA LEU A 55 39.38 2.85 -23.93
C LEU A 55 37.91 3.20 -24.18
N SER A 56 37.41 2.99 -25.40
CA SER A 56 36.00 3.20 -25.74
C SER A 56 35.07 2.28 -24.94
N ILE A 57 35.42 1.01 -24.76
CA ILE A 57 34.64 0.05 -23.95
C ILE A 57 34.71 0.38 -22.46
N ILE A 58 35.89 0.75 -21.96
CA ILE A 58 36.06 1.19 -20.56
C ILE A 58 35.17 2.40 -20.29
N PHE A 59 35.18 3.39 -21.19
CA PHE A 59 34.32 4.57 -21.07
C PHE A 59 32.84 4.19 -21.04
N MET A 60 32.38 3.36 -21.98
CA MET A 60 31.00 2.90 -22.03
C MET A 60 30.57 2.12 -20.78
N SER A 61 31.45 1.23 -20.28
CA SER A 61 31.22 0.45 -19.06
C SER A 61 31.11 1.33 -17.81
N LEU A 62 31.97 2.34 -17.68
CA LEU A 62 31.94 3.29 -16.57
C LEU A 62 30.67 4.14 -16.59
N VAL A 63 30.28 4.64 -17.77
CA VAL A 63 29.02 5.39 -17.96
C VAL A 63 27.83 4.50 -17.58
N SER A 64 27.74 3.29 -18.14
CA SER A 64 26.66 2.34 -17.83
C SER A 64 26.54 2.07 -16.33
N THR A 65 27.67 1.75 -15.68
CA THR A 65 27.70 1.44 -14.24
C THR A 65 27.32 2.65 -13.37
N TYR A 66 27.73 3.86 -13.76
CA TYR A 66 27.36 5.09 -13.06
C TYR A 66 25.86 5.37 -13.13
N PHE A 67 25.28 5.32 -14.33
CA PHE A 67 23.84 5.53 -14.54
C PHE A 67 23.01 4.43 -13.85
N GLY A 68 23.40 3.16 -13.98
CA GLY A 68 22.72 2.05 -13.31
C GLY A 68 22.71 2.16 -11.79
N ASN A 69 23.85 2.51 -11.17
CA ASN A 69 23.91 2.71 -9.72
C ASN A 69 23.09 3.93 -9.25
N LYS A 70 23.05 5.01 -10.05
CA LYS A 70 22.21 6.18 -9.74
C LYS A 70 20.72 5.84 -9.80
N SER A 71 20.28 5.12 -10.83
CA SER A 71 18.88 4.68 -10.96
C SER A 71 18.48 3.74 -9.83
N ARG A 72 19.33 2.75 -9.51
CA ARG A 72 19.06 1.81 -8.41
C ARG A 72 18.91 2.50 -7.06
N ARG A 73 19.72 3.53 -6.78
CA ARG A 73 19.58 4.33 -5.55
C ARG A 73 18.26 5.09 -5.50
N LYS A 74 17.85 5.70 -6.61
CA LYS A 74 16.55 6.39 -6.69
C LYS A 74 15.39 5.42 -6.46
N GLU A 75 15.45 4.24 -7.07
CA GLU A 75 14.44 3.21 -6.91
C GLU A 75 14.36 2.71 -5.48
N LEU A 76 15.49 2.45 -4.81
CA LEU A 76 15.50 2.05 -3.39
C LEU A 76 14.92 3.13 -2.48
N VAL A 77 15.23 4.40 -2.72
CA VAL A 77 14.67 5.52 -1.94
C VAL A 77 13.17 5.63 -2.18
N LEU A 78 12.73 5.55 -3.43
CA LEU A 78 11.31 5.61 -3.78
C LEU A 78 10.53 4.44 -3.20
N GLN A 79 11.06 3.22 -3.28
CA GLN A 79 10.46 2.03 -2.67
C GLN A 79 10.32 2.19 -1.17
N LYS A 80 11.35 2.73 -0.48
CA LYS A 80 11.28 3.00 0.95
C LYS A 80 10.21 4.05 1.27
N GLU A 81 10.15 5.14 0.51
CA GLU A 81 9.14 6.19 0.72
C GLU A 81 7.71 5.66 0.48
N LEU A 82 7.52 4.85 -0.56
CA LEU A 82 6.24 4.20 -0.83
C LEU A 82 5.84 3.25 0.30
N LYS A 83 6.79 2.47 0.81
CA LYS A 83 6.55 1.58 1.96
C LYS A 83 6.16 2.37 3.21
N ASP A 84 6.91 3.42 3.55
CA ASP A 84 6.62 4.26 4.71
C ASP A 84 5.24 4.95 4.58
N LYS A 85 4.88 5.43 3.38
CA LYS A 85 3.55 6.00 3.12
C LYS A 85 2.44 4.96 3.25
N ASN A 86 2.65 3.75 2.74
CA ASN A 86 1.69 2.66 2.86
C ASN A 86 1.47 2.26 4.33
N GLU A 87 2.55 2.11 5.10
CA GLU A 87 2.46 1.80 6.53
C GLU A 87 1.70 2.90 7.30
N ARG A 88 1.95 4.18 6.98
CA ARG A 88 1.19 5.30 7.55
C ARG A 88 -0.29 5.24 7.17
N LEU A 89 -0.62 4.99 5.91
CA LEU A 89 -2.00 4.86 5.45
C LEU A 89 -2.72 3.72 6.20
N VAL A 90 -2.09 2.55 6.32
CA VAL A 90 -2.63 1.42 7.09
C VAL A 90 -2.85 1.81 8.56
N SER A 91 -1.89 2.50 9.18
CA SER A 91 -2.03 2.93 10.58
C SER A 91 -3.17 3.94 10.80
N LEU A 92 -3.35 4.88 9.85
CA LEU A 92 -4.44 5.86 9.87
C LEU A 92 -5.79 5.19 9.66
N ASP A 93 -5.85 4.22 8.75
CA ASP A 93 -7.05 3.46 8.48
C ASP A 93 -7.51 2.68 9.72
N GLN A 94 -6.58 2.00 10.41
CA GLN A 94 -6.88 1.34 11.69
C GLN A 94 -7.29 2.32 12.80
N ALA A 95 -6.67 3.50 12.84
CA ALA A 95 -7.05 4.54 13.80
C ALA A 95 -8.47 5.06 13.51
N LYS A 96 -8.83 5.27 12.25
CA LYS A 96 -10.17 5.63 11.79
C LYS A 96 -11.19 4.57 12.24
N THR A 97 -10.90 3.28 12.04
CA THR A 97 -11.78 2.18 12.49
C THR A 97 -12.05 2.24 13.98
N ARG A 98 -10.98 2.34 14.79
CA ARG A 98 -11.08 2.39 16.25
C ARG A 98 -11.85 3.60 16.71
N PHE A 99 -11.60 4.76 16.10
CA PHE A 99 -12.34 5.98 16.39
C PHE A 99 -13.84 5.79 16.16
N PHE A 100 -14.25 5.31 14.98
CA PHE A 100 -15.68 5.10 14.69
C PHE A 100 -16.31 4.04 15.59
N ALA A 101 -15.62 2.93 15.85
CA ALA A 101 -16.12 1.90 16.77
C ALA A 101 -16.37 2.45 18.18
N ASN A 102 -15.44 3.25 18.70
CA ASN A 102 -15.56 3.87 20.01
C ASN A 102 -16.72 4.89 20.04
N MET A 103 -16.79 5.78 19.05
CA MET A 103 -17.86 6.77 18.94
C MET A 103 -19.25 6.10 18.89
N THR A 104 -19.41 5.01 18.13
CA THR A 104 -20.68 4.26 18.10
C THR A 104 -21.06 3.72 19.48
N HIS A 105 -20.10 3.13 20.21
CA HIS A 105 -20.36 2.64 21.56
C HIS A 105 -20.74 3.76 22.53
N GLU A 106 -20.02 4.88 22.48
CA GLU A 106 -20.30 6.06 23.32
C GLU A 106 -21.62 6.73 23.00
N PHE A 107 -22.08 6.69 21.74
CA PHE A 107 -23.40 7.20 21.35
C PHE A 107 -24.55 6.22 21.64
N ARG A 108 -24.31 4.91 21.59
CA ARG A 108 -25.35 3.91 21.87
C ARG A 108 -25.91 4.07 23.28
N THR A 109 -25.06 4.28 24.28
CA THR A 109 -25.46 4.43 25.69
C THR A 109 -26.44 5.59 25.93
N PRO A 110 -26.14 6.85 25.55
CA PRO A 110 -27.09 7.95 25.74
C PRO A 110 -28.34 7.80 24.87
N LEU A 111 -28.23 7.23 23.66
CA LEU A 111 -29.40 6.97 22.84
C LEU A 111 -30.33 5.94 23.50
N VAL A 112 -29.81 4.81 24.00
CA VAL A 112 -30.61 3.82 24.75
C VAL A 112 -31.22 4.44 26.02
N SER A 113 -30.48 5.33 26.69
CA SER A 113 -31.00 6.05 27.85
C SER A 113 -32.16 6.98 27.49
N LEU A 114 -32.06 7.72 26.38
CA LEU A 114 -33.14 8.56 25.87
C LEU A 114 -34.36 7.71 25.48
N ASP A 115 -34.13 6.55 24.88
CA ASP A 115 -35.18 5.60 24.52
C ASP A 115 -35.98 5.16 25.76
N THR A 116 -35.25 4.77 26.81
CA THR A 116 -35.83 4.36 28.10
C THR A 116 -36.65 5.47 28.75
N VAL A 117 -36.16 6.71 28.67
CA VAL A 117 -36.89 7.90 29.19
C VAL A 117 -38.17 8.13 28.40
N LEU A 118 -38.12 8.05 27.07
CA LEU A 118 -39.30 8.22 26.22
C LEU A 118 -40.34 7.12 26.49
N GLN A 119 -39.92 5.85 26.59
CA GLN A 119 -40.80 4.73 26.98
C GLN A 119 -41.46 4.97 28.34
N THR A 120 -40.68 5.40 29.34
CA THR A 120 -41.19 5.69 30.70
C THR A 120 -42.22 6.83 30.69
N ILE A 121 -42.00 7.88 29.90
CA ILE A 121 -42.95 8.99 29.75
C ILE A 121 -44.23 8.49 29.06
N GLN A 122 -44.09 7.66 28.03
CA GLN A 122 -45.21 7.09 27.29
C GLN A 122 -46.09 6.19 28.17
N GLU A 123 -45.49 5.37 29.04
CA GLU A 123 -46.19 4.52 30.01
C GLU A 123 -46.89 5.31 31.12
N LYS A 124 -46.34 6.48 31.52
CA LYS A 124 -46.90 7.29 32.62
C LYS A 124 -47.88 8.36 32.16
N MET A 125 -47.84 8.81 30.91
CA MET A 125 -48.66 9.91 30.38
C MET A 125 -49.67 9.46 29.29
N VAL A 126 -50.17 8.23 29.42
CA VAL A 126 -51.07 7.53 28.46
C VAL A 126 -52.31 8.35 28.05
N SER A 127 -52.74 9.35 28.83
CA SER A 127 -53.96 10.13 28.57
C SER A 127 -53.75 11.52 27.95
N ASN A 128 -52.52 11.93 27.64
CA ASN A 128 -52.27 13.28 27.11
C ASN A 128 -52.18 13.28 25.56
N ALA A 129 -53.29 13.59 24.90
CA ALA A 129 -53.46 13.51 23.43
C ALA A 129 -52.48 14.39 22.62
N GLU A 130 -51.96 15.47 23.20
CA GLU A 130 -50.96 16.33 22.54
C GLU A 130 -49.53 15.77 22.64
N LEU A 131 -49.22 15.01 23.69
CA LEU A 131 -47.86 14.47 23.93
C LEU A 131 -47.59 13.18 23.16
N ALA A 132 -48.63 12.38 22.91
CA ALA A 132 -48.52 11.10 22.20
C ALA A 132 -47.84 11.19 20.81
N PRO A 133 -48.21 12.13 19.91
CA PRO A 133 -47.53 12.26 18.62
C PRO A 133 -46.08 12.76 18.75
N LEU A 134 -45.77 13.60 19.75
CA LEU A 134 -44.42 14.11 20.00
C LEU A 134 -43.47 13.01 20.49
N LEU A 135 -43.95 12.15 21.40
CA LEU A 135 -43.22 10.98 21.89
C LEU A 135 -42.95 9.99 20.76
N LYS A 136 -43.98 9.69 19.94
CA LYS A 136 -43.85 8.80 18.78
C LYS A 136 -42.79 9.31 17.79
N SER A 137 -42.84 10.61 17.44
CA SER A 137 -41.85 11.22 16.54
C SER A 137 -40.44 11.24 17.14
N SER A 138 -40.30 11.48 18.44
CA SER A 138 -39.00 11.47 19.12
C SER A 138 -38.37 10.08 19.15
N HIS A 139 -39.19 9.05 19.40
CA HIS A 139 -38.75 7.66 19.41
C HIS A 139 -38.31 7.21 18.00
N LEU A 140 -39.06 7.59 16.96
CA LEU A 140 -38.71 7.34 15.56
C LEU A 140 -37.39 8.02 15.16
N ALA A 141 -37.22 9.30 15.51
CA ALA A 141 -35.99 10.04 15.21
C ALA A 141 -34.76 9.43 15.90
N LEU A 142 -34.91 8.99 17.15
CA LEU A 142 -33.87 8.32 17.91
C LEU A 142 -33.46 6.99 17.28
N HIS A 143 -34.44 6.16 16.89
CA HIS A 143 -34.20 4.89 16.21
C HIS A 143 -33.48 5.08 14.87
N SER A 144 -33.95 6.01 14.03
CA SER A 144 -33.27 6.33 12.77
C SER A 144 -31.84 6.82 12.98
N MET A 145 -31.58 7.56 14.07
CA MET A 145 -30.23 8.02 14.40
C MET A 145 -29.31 6.85 14.81
N ILE A 146 -29.84 5.87 15.56
CA ILE A 146 -29.11 4.64 15.90
C ILE A 146 -28.78 3.84 14.64
N GLU A 147 -29.74 3.66 13.72
CA GLU A 147 -29.53 2.96 12.45
C GLU A 147 -28.49 3.65 11.58
N ASN A 148 -28.59 4.98 11.42
CA ASN A 148 -27.62 5.75 10.63
C ASN A 148 -26.18 5.61 11.17
N ILE A 149 -26.00 5.58 12.50
CA ILE A 149 -24.70 5.36 13.12
C ILE A 149 -24.18 3.94 12.84
N ASN A 150 -25.06 2.94 12.92
CA ASN A 150 -24.70 1.54 12.64
C ASN A 150 -24.36 1.33 11.16
N ASP A 151 -25.07 1.97 10.25
CA ASP A 151 -24.81 1.91 8.81
C ASP A 151 -23.47 2.57 8.46
N LEU A 152 -23.16 3.70 9.10
CA LEU A 152 -21.87 4.37 8.92
C LEU A 152 -20.71 3.50 9.42
N LEU A 153 -20.89 2.80 10.55
CA LEU A 153 -19.92 1.83 11.04
C LEU A 153 -19.78 0.64 10.08
N SER A 154 -20.90 0.11 9.60
CA SER A 154 -20.91 -1.05 8.68
C SER A 154 -20.21 -0.69 7.37
N LYS A 155 -20.48 0.50 6.81
CA LYS A 155 -19.76 1.03 5.65
C LYS A 155 -18.26 1.15 5.90
N THR A 156 -17.87 1.67 7.07
CA THR A 156 -16.44 1.77 7.43
C THR A 156 -15.78 0.40 7.53
N LYS A 157 -16.48 -0.61 8.07
CA LYS A 157 -15.99 -2.00 8.11
C LYS A 157 -15.90 -2.64 6.73
N THR A 158 -16.85 -2.35 5.83
CA THR A 158 -16.84 -2.82 4.44
C THR A 158 -15.67 -2.24 3.66
N GLU A 159 -15.42 -0.94 3.75
CA GLU A 159 -14.31 -0.26 3.06
C GLU A 159 -12.94 -0.85 3.44
N GLN A 160 -12.84 -1.48 4.61
CA GLN A 160 -11.61 -2.05 5.17
C GLN A 160 -11.55 -3.58 5.08
N ASP A 161 -12.51 -4.21 4.39
CA ASP A 161 -12.62 -5.67 4.22
C ASP A 161 -12.71 -6.44 5.57
N LEU A 162 -13.22 -5.77 6.62
CA LEU A 162 -13.33 -6.32 7.98
C LEU A 162 -14.65 -7.08 8.22
N LEU A 163 -15.52 -7.19 7.22
CA LEU A 163 -16.77 -7.94 7.33
C LEU A 163 -16.50 -9.45 7.23
N GLN A 164 -16.54 -10.13 8.38
CA GLN A 164 -16.51 -11.58 8.43
C GLN A 164 -17.89 -12.15 8.05
N MET A 165 -17.99 -12.73 6.87
CA MET A 165 -19.19 -13.46 6.42
C MET A 165 -19.40 -14.70 7.28
N ARG A 166 -20.52 -14.74 8.02
CA ARG A 166 -20.92 -15.94 8.78
C ARG A 166 -21.91 -16.76 7.97
N TRP A 167 -21.43 -17.86 7.41
CA TRP A 167 -22.29 -18.82 6.72
C TRP A 167 -23.16 -19.58 7.72
N ALA A 168 -24.48 -19.52 7.55
CA ALA A 168 -25.44 -20.27 8.36
C ALA A 168 -26.55 -20.81 7.45
N ARG A 169 -27.20 -21.92 7.85
CA ARG A 169 -28.44 -22.35 7.20
C ARG A 169 -29.54 -21.39 7.62
N VAL A 170 -30.17 -20.75 6.64
CA VAL A 170 -31.28 -19.82 6.84
C VAL A 170 -32.48 -20.36 6.08
N ASP A 171 -33.64 -20.41 6.73
CA ASP A 171 -34.90 -20.69 6.07
C ASP A 171 -35.33 -19.44 5.30
N ILE A 172 -35.36 -19.56 3.96
CA ILE A 172 -35.71 -18.45 3.07
C ILE A 172 -37.17 -18.04 3.26
N VAL A 173 -38.06 -18.98 3.57
CA VAL A 173 -39.50 -18.70 3.73
C VAL A 173 -39.73 -17.85 4.98
N ASP A 174 -39.09 -18.19 6.10
CA ASP A 174 -39.17 -17.40 7.32
C ASP A 174 -38.49 -16.03 7.19
N LEU A 175 -37.35 -15.96 6.49
CA LEU A 175 -36.65 -14.68 6.24
C LEU A 175 -37.50 -13.72 5.42
N VAL A 176 -38.12 -14.21 4.35
CA VAL A 176 -39.00 -13.40 3.49
C VAL A 176 -40.23 -12.94 4.27
N ARG A 177 -40.84 -13.83 5.08
CA ARG A 177 -42.00 -13.46 5.91
C ARG A 177 -41.64 -12.38 6.93
N GLN A 178 -40.53 -12.53 7.67
CA GLN A 178 -40.05 -11.49 8.59
C GLN A 178 -39.77 -10.16 7.90
N THR A 179 -39.19 -10.19 6.70
CA THR A 179 -38.88 -8.97 5.95
C THR A 179 -40.18 -8.26 5.54
N VAL A 180 -41.14 -8.99 4.96
CA VAL A 180 -42.44 -8.44 4.54
C VAL A 180 -43.21 -7.88 5.73
N ASP A 181 -43.20 -8.56 6.88
CA ASP A 181 -43.85 -8.09 8.11
C ASP A 181 -43.20 -6.80 8.62
N SER A 182 -41.88 -6.61 8.45
CA SER A 182 -41.18 -5.37 8.87
C SER A 182 -41.50 -4.14 8.01
N PHE A 183 -42.00 -4.34 6.79
CA PHE A 183 -42.43 -3.26 5.88
C PHE A 183 -43.95 -3.02 5.93
N HIS A 184 -44.68 -3.79 6.72
CA HIS A 184 -46.10 -3.56 6.97
C HIS A 184 -46.26 -2.50 8.08
N PRO A 185 -47.05 -1.42 7.87
CA PRO A 185 -47.22 -0.33 8.83
C PRO A 185 -48.03 -0.70 10.08
#